data_AF-A0A0A6VRF5-F1
#
_entry.id   AF-A0A0A6VRF5-F1
#
_cell.length_a   1.000
_cell.length_b   1.000
_cell.length_c   1.000
_cell.angle_alpha   90.00
_cell.angle_beta   90.00
_cell.angle_gamma   90.00
#
_symmetry.space_group_name_H-M   'P 1'
#
loop_
_entity.id
_entity.type
_entity.pdbx_description
1 polymer ?
#
loop_
_entity_poly.entity_id
_entity_poly.type
_entity_poly.pdbx_seq_one_letter_code
_entity_poly.pdbx_strand_id
1 'polypeptide(L)'
;MDAASRAAGTEWHDVCALTDLEPLWGEAARVAGRQVALYRVDATTVLAADHRDPRTGACVMARGILGSRGSAVTVASPLHKEVYDLATGRCLTEDGPALPVHPAEVRDGRVLVGLPR
;
A
#
# COMPACT_ATOMS: atom_id res chain seq x y z
N MET A 1 -6.22 -38.10 4.65
CA MET A 1 -5.05 -37.20 4.63
C MET A 1 -5.52 -35.94 3.93
N ASP A 2 -5.99 -35.01 4.75
CA ASP A 2 -6.88 -33.92 4.36
C ASP A 2 -6.06 -32.73 3.85
N ALA A 3 -6.00 -32.55 2.53
CA ALA A 3 -5.43 -31.37 1.91
C ALA A 3 -6.53 -30.30 1.76
N ALA A 4 -6.95 -29.73 2.89
CA ALA A 4 -7.85 -28.59 2.90
C ALA A 4 -7.11 -27.38 2.32
N SER A 5 -7.58 -26.89 1.17
CA SER A 5 -7.10 -25.66 0.56
C SER A 5 -7.33 -24.50 1.53
N ARG A 6 -6.25 -23.84 1.98
CA ARG A 6 -6.35 -22.53 2.63
C ARG A 6 -6.77 -21.55 1.55
N ALA A 7 -8.08 -21.33 1.41
CA ALA A 7 -8.57 -20.05 0.91
C ALA A 7 -7.86 -18.98 1.75
N ALA A 8 -6.94 -18.24 1.15
CA ALA A 8 -6.11 -17.27 1.85
C ALA A 8 -7.04 -16.15 2.36
N GLY A 9 -7.43 -16.25 3.62
CA GLY A 9 -8.23 -15.22 4.26
C GLY A 9 -7.39 -13.97 4.44
N THR A 10 -7.98 -12.82 4.16
CA THR A 10 -7.45 -11.52 4.59
C THR A 10 -7.71 -11.37 6.09
N GLU A 11 -6.67 -11.06 6.87
CA GLU A 11 -6.76 -10.65 8.26
C GLU A 11 -6.63 -9.13 8.36
N TRP A 12 -7.61 -8.50 9.03
CA TRP A 12 -7.64 -7.06 9.18
C TRP A 12 -6.91 -6.64 10.45
N HIS A 13 -6.00 -5.67 10.31
CA HIS A 13 -5.23 -5.12 11.40
C HIS A 13 -5.53 -3.63 11.55
N ASP A 14 -5.84 -3.21 12.77
CA ASP A 14 -5.85 -1.79 13.13
C ASP A 14 -4.39 -1.28 13.19
N VAL A 15 -4.10 -0.22 12.43
CA VAL A 15 -2.72 0.28 12.27
C VAL A 15 -2.48 1.59 13.02
N CYS A 16 -3.32 2.60 12.80
CA CYS A 16 -3.15 3.94 13.38
C CYS A 16 -4.46 4.75 13.33
N ALA A 17 -4.49 5.93 13.95
CA ALA A 17 -5.58 6.88 13.72
C ALA A 17 -5.40 7.53 12.34
N LEU A 18 -6.49 7.87 11.67
CA LEU A 18 -6.44 8.57 10.38
C LEU A 18 -5.72 9.92 10.50
N THR A 19 -5.81 10.57 11.66
CA THR A 19 -5.15 11.84 11.96
C THR A 19 -3.64 11.73 12.11
N ASP A 20 -3.10 10.52 12.25
CA ASP A 20 -1.66 10.27 12.25
C ASP A 20 -1.08 10.30 10.83
N LEU A 21 -1.95 10.24 9.80
CA LEU A 21 -1.56 10.31 8.39
C LEU A 21 -1.77 11.71 7.83
N GLU A 22 -0.68 12.33 7.42
CA GLU A 22 -0.71 13.58 6.67
C GLU A 22 -1.29 13.33 5.26
N PRO A 23 -2.26 14.15 4.80
CA PRO A 23 -2.79 14.03 3.45
C PRO A 23 -1.69 14.14 2.38
N LEU A 24 -1.79 13.28 1.37
CA LEU A 24 -0.89 13.20 0.22
C LEU A 24 0.58 12.90 0.59
N TRP A 25 0.80 12.33 1.77
CA TRP A 25 2.10 11.88 2.24
C TRP A 25 2.07 10.38 2.53
N GLY A 26 3.20 9.71 2.29
CA GLY A 26 3.35 8.28 2.56
C GLY A 26 3.99 8.03 3.92
N GLU A 27 3.38 7.15 4.72
CA GLU A 27 3.92 6.73 6.01
C GLU A 27 4.21 5.23 6.03
N ALA A 28 5.32 4.85 6.68
CA ALA A 28 5.71 3.45 6.82
C ALA A 28 5.18 2.88 8.15
N ALA A 29 4.54 1.73 8.09
CA ALA A 29 4.04 1.02 9.26
C ALA A 29 4.54 -0.43 9.29
N ARG A 30 4.74 -0.98 10.50
CA ARG A 30 5.05 -2.40 10.70
C ARG A 30 3.81 -3.10 11.26
N VAL A 31 3.22 -3.99 10.47
CA VAL A 31 1.94 -4.65 10.76
C VAL A 31 2.09 -6.15 10.57
N ALA A 32 1.81 -6.95 11.62
CA ALA A 32 1.96 -8.40 11.60
C ALA A 32 3.31 -8.89 11.04
N GLY A 33 4.40 -8.17 11.34
CA GLY A 33 5.75 -8.49 10.86
C GLY A 33 6.09 -8.02 9.44
N ARG A 34 5.12 -7.48 8.69
CA ARG A 34 5.30 -6.91 7.34
C ARG A 34 5.46 -5.38 7.41
N GLN A 35 6.17 -4.81 6.45
CA GLN A 35 6.31 -3.35 6.30
C GLN A 35 5.39 -2.86 5.19
N VAL A 36 4.48 -1.97 5.54
CA VAL A 36 3.42 -1.43 4.67
C VAL A 36 3.63 0.08 4.53
N ALA A 37 3.45 0.60 3.32
CA ALA A 37 3.33 2.02 3.07
C ALA A 37 1.85 2.41 3.01
N LEU A 38 1.45 3.39 3.80
CA LEU A 38 0.11 3.96 3.86
C LEU A 38 0.10 5.32 3.19
N TYR A 39 -0.93 5.59 2.39
CA TYR A 39 -1.11 6.87 1.71
C TYR A 39 -2.52 7.36 1.96
N ARG A 40 -2.65 8.46 2.70
CA ARG A 40 -3.93 9.15 2.84
C ARG A 40 -4.15 10.05 1.63
N VAL A 41 -5.09 9.72 0.77
CA VAL A 41 -5.27 10.44 -0.51
C VAL A 41 -6.29 11.57 -0.40
N ASP A 42 -7.20 11.50 0.57
CA ASP A 42 -8.18 12.55 0.88
C ASP A 42 -8.64 12.49 2.34
N ALA A 43 -9.78 13.11 2.66
CA ALA A 43 -10.32 13.19 4.00
C ALA A 43 -10.69 11.82 4.61
N THR A 44 -10.99 10.80 3.80
CA THR A 44 -11.56 9.52 4.23
C THR A 44 -10.91 8.30 3.58
N THR A 45 -10.08 8.49 2.56
CA THR A 45 -9.53 7.41 1.75
C THR A 45 -8.06 7.18 2.09
N VAL A 46 -7.71 5.93 2.36
CA VAL A 46 -6.34 5.46 2.55
C VAL A 46 -6.09 4.31 1.57
N LEU A 47 -4.93 4.35 0.89
CA LEU A 47 -4.42 3.25 0.08
C LEU A 47 -3.19 2.65 0.76
N ALA A 48 -2.98 1.34 0.61
CA ALA A 48 -1.88 0.63 1.23
C ALA A 48 -1.12 -0.24 0.22
N ALA A 49 0.19 -0.27 0.35
CA ALA A 49 1.07 -1.10 -0.47
C ALA A 49 2.23 -1.66 0.36
N ASP A 50 2.99 -2.61 -0.18
CA ASP A 50 4.26 -3.00 0.42
C ASP A 50 5.20 -1.78 0.49
N HIS A 51 5.86 -1.61 1.63
CA HIS A 51 6.90 -0.58 1.77
C HIS A 51 8.17 -0.92 0.97
N ARG A 52 8.34 -2.20 0.63
CA ARG A 52 9.42 -2.72 -0.19
C ARG A 52 9.15 -2.43 -1.66
N ASP A 53 10.06 -1.70 -2.28
CA ASP A 53 10.09 -1.50 -3.72
C ASP A 53 10.28 -2.86 -4.44
N PRO A 54 9.41 -3.22 -5.40
CA PRO A 54 9.44 -4.54 -6.04
C PRO A 54 10.64 -4.72 -6.99
N ARG A 55 11.20 -3.63 -7.52
CA ARG A 55 12.35 -3.63 -8.42
C ARG A 55 13.65 -3.81 -7.64
N THR A 56 13.84 -2.98 -6.61
CA THR A 56 15.13 -2.87 -5.90
C THR A 56 15.19 -3.70 -4.62
N GLY A 57 14.03 -4.00 -4.05
CA GLY A 57 13.91 -4.61 -2.73
C GLY A 57 14.22 -3.69 -1.55
N ALA A 58 14.49 -2.40 -1.80
CA ALA A 58 14.67 -1.42 -0.75
C ALA A 58 13.33 -1.06 -0.10
N CYS A 59 13.32 -0.84 1.21
CA CYS A 59 12.16 -0.39 1.97
C CYS A 59 12.04 1.14 1.87
N VAL A 60 11.44 1.63 0.78
CA VAL A 60 11.43 3.06 0.43
C VAL A 60 10.10 3.58 -0.09
N MET A 61 9.11 2.74 -0.36
CA MET A 61 7.93 3.17 -1.15
C MET A 61 7.11 4.29 -0.49
N ALA A 62 7.05 4.33 0.85
CA ALA A 62 6.36 5.41 1.57
C ALA A 62 6.98 6.80 1.31
N ARG A 63 8.24 6.86 0.85
CA ARG A 63 8.92 8.11 0.48
C ARG A 63 8.66 8.53 -0.97
N GLY A 64 7.85 7.75 -1.69
CA GLY A 64 7.49 8.02 -3.07
C GLY A 64 6.63 9.26 -3.21
N ILE A 65 6.70 9.89 -4.38
CA ILE A 65 5.89 11.08 -4.67
C ILE A 65 4.53 10.60 -5.18
N LEU A 66 3.45 11.03 -4.53
CA LEU A 66 2.11 10.79 -5.04
C LEU A 66 1.81 11.65 -6.26
N GLY A 67 1.04 11.09 -7.19
CA GLY A 67 0.58 11.78 -8.38
C GLY A 67 -0.69 11.16 -8.92
N SER A 68 -1.11 11.56 -10.11
CA SER A 68 -2.27 11.00 -10.78
C SER A 68 -2.01 10.70 -12.26
N ARG A 69 -2.71 9.70 -12.79
CA ARG A 69 -2.77 9.42 -14.23
C ARG A 69 -4.21 9.10 -14.61
N GLY A 70 -4.92 10.10 -15.13
CA GLY A 70 -6.37 10.01 -15.28
C GLY A 70 -7.03 9.94 -13.90
N SER A 71 -7.85 8.91 -13.66
CA SER A 71 -8.49 8.65 -12.36
C SER A 71 -7.62 7.87 -11.38
N ALA A 72 -6.49 7.30 -11.82
CA ALA A 72 -5.64 6.48 -10.96
C ALA A 72 -4.78 7.37 -10.04
N VAL A 73 -4.80 7.06 -8.74
CA VAL A 73 -3.80 7.58 -7.80
C VAL A 73 -2.53 6.76 -7.95
N THR A 74 -1.40 7.44 -8.05
CA THR A 74 -0.11 6.80 -8.33
C THR A 74 0.95 7.18 -7.33
N VAL A 75 1.98 6.34 -7.21
CA VAL A 75 3.22 6.65 -6.48
C VAL A 75 4.42 6.43 -7.39
N ALA A 76 5.32 7.41 -7.46
CA ALA A 76 6.61 7.25 -8.10
C ALA A 76 7.64 6.70 -7.11
N SER A 77 8.30 5.58 -7.42
CA SER A 77 9.37 5.03 -6.58
C SER A 77 10.47 6.08 -6.37
N PRO A 78 11.00 6.25 -5.14
CA PRO A 78 12.06 7.21 -4.87
C PRO A 78 13.34 6.98 -5.67
N LEU A 79 13.68 5.72 -5.96
CA LEU A 79 15.00 5.35 -6.47
C LEU A 79 15.06 5.43 -8.00
N HIS A 80 14.16 4.74 -8.69
CA HIS A 80 14.21 4.61 -10.16
C HIS A 80 12.97 5.19 -10.87
N LYS A 81 12.08 5.86 -10.14
CA LYS A 81 10.97 6.67 -10.66
C LYS A 81 9.91 5.88 -11.45
N GLU A 82 9.83 4.57 -11.28
CA GLU A 82 8.70 3.79 -11.74
C GLU A 82 7.43 4.30 -11.07
N VAL A 83 6.38 4.49 -11.86
CA VAL A 83 5.09 4.97 -11.40
C VAL A 83 4.17 3.77 -11.24
N TYR A 84 3.64 3.56 -10.04
CA TYR A 84 2.71 2.47 -9.74
C TYR A 84 1.33 3.02 -9.49
N ASP A 85 0.31 2.35 -10.02
CA ASP A 85 -1.09 2.56 -9.62
C ASP A 85 -1.30 2.00 -8.21
N LEU A 86 -1.72 2.83 -7.26
CA LEU A 86 -1.88 2.41 -5.86
C LEU A 86 -3.15 1.60 -5.59
N ALA A 87 -4.11 1.59 -6.51
CA ALA A 87 -5.31 0.76 -6.38
C ALA A 87 -5.05 -0.68 -6.88
N THR A 88 -4.21 -0.83 -7.92
CA THR A 88 -4.00 -2.13 -8.58
C THR A 88 -2.59 -2.70 -8.41
N GLY A 89 -1.62 -1.88 -8.03
CA GLY A 89 -0.20 -2.25 -7.95
C GLY A 89 0.53 -2.25 -9.30
N ARG A 90 -0.17 -2.01 -10.41
CA ARG A 90 0.41 -2.10 -11.76
C ARG A 90 1.47 -1.02 -11.97
N CYS A 91 2.64 -1.41 -12.48
CA CYS A 91 3.64 -0.47 -12.99
C CYS A 91 3.13 0.19 -14.29
N LEU A 92 3.18 1.52 -14.36
CA LEU A 92 2.66 2.33 -15.46
C LEU A 92 3.77 2.92 -16.35
N THR A 93 5.03 2.77 -15.96
CA THR A 93 6.19 3.31 -16.69
C THR A 93 6.80 2.28 -17.64
N GLU A 94 6.91 1.02 -17.22
CA GLU A 94 7.57 -0.07 -17.95
C GLU A 94 6.86 -1.41 -17.65
N ASP A 95 7.22 -2.49 -18.36
CA ASP A 95 6.89 -3.89 -18.00
C ASP A 95 7.69 -4.34 -16.76
N GLY A 96 7.50 -3.62 -15.65
CA GLY A 96 8.14 -3.86 -14.37
C GLY A 96 7.30 -4.77 -13.45
N PRO A 97 7.91 -5.29 -12.37
CA PRO A 97 7.17 -6.07 -11.38
C PRO A 97 6.07 -5.21 -10.74
N ALA A 98 4.91 -5.81 -10.46
CA ALA A 98 3.83 -5.13 -9.76
C ALA A 98 4.23 -4.82 -8.31
N LEU A 99 3.79 -3.68 -7.81
CA LEU A 99 3.85 -3.32 -6.40
C LEU A 99 2.71 -4.04 -5.66
N PRO A 100 2.96 -4.90 -4.67
CA PRO A 100 1.89 -5.51 -3.90
C PRO A 100 1.07 -4.44 -3.17
N VAL A 101 -0.25 -4.45 -3.40
CA VAL A 101 -1.21 -3.57 -2.74
C VAL A 101 -2.04 -4.36 -1.74
N HIS A 102 -2.48 -3.69 -0.66
CA HIS A 102 -3.30 -4.28 0.39
C HIS A 102 -4.62 -3.53 0.50
N PRO A 103 -5.76 -4.22 0.70
CA PRO A 103 -7.00 -3.55 1.00
C PRO A 103 -6.84 -2.73 2.29
N ALA A 104 -7.34 -1.49 2.25
CA ALA A 104 -7.34 -0.59 3.38
C ALA A 104 -8.72 0.07 3.51
N GLU A 105 -9.15 0.30 4.76
CA GLU A 105 -10.43 0.93 5.08
C GLU A 105 -10.23 1.89 6.24
N VAL A 106 -10.98 2.99 6.25
CA VAL A 106 -11.11 3.86 7.41
C VAL A 106 -12.44 3.58 8.10
N ARG A 107 -12.40 3.14 9.36
CA ARG A 107 -13.59 2.90 10.18
C ARG A 107 -13.44 3.59 11.54
N ASP A 108 -14.42 4.41 11.90
CA ASP A 108 -14.43 5.17 13.17
C ASP A 108 -13.12 5.97 13.41
N GLY A 109 -12.56 6.54 12.35
CA GLY A 109 -11.30 7.29 12.41
C GLY A 109 -10.03 6.44 12.56
N ARG A 110 -10.15 5.11 12.47
CA ARG A 110 -9.02 4.16 12.49
C ARG A 110 -8.71 3.67 11.08
N VAL A 111 -7.43 3.52 10.76
CA VAL A 111 -6.97 2.92 9.51
C VAL A 111 -6.78 1.42 9.74
N LEU A 112 -7.54 0.62 8.98
CA LEU A 112 -7.41 -0.83 8.95
C LEU A 112 -6.75 -1.27 7.66
N VAL A 113 -5.84 -2.24 7.75
CA VAL A 113 -5.19 -2.86 6.58
C VAL A 113 -5.42 -4.36 6.61
N GLY A 114 -5.89 -4.92 5.50
CA GLY A 114 -6.07 -6.34 5.33
C GLY A 114 -4.81 -6.98 4.76
N LEU A 115 -4.21 -7.91 5.50
CA LEU A 115 -3.02 -8.65 5.07
C LEU A 115 -3.34 -10.15 4.88
N PRO A 116 -2.65 -10.87 3.99
CA PRO A 116 -2.79 -12.31 3.89
C PRO A 116 -2.36 -13.02 5.19
N ARG A 117 -3.09 -14.07 5.58
CA ARG A 117 -2.76 -14.98 6.71
C ARG A 117 -1.63 -15.97 6.46
#